data_AF-A0A183V7W6-F1
#
_entry.id   AF-A0A183V7W6-F1
#
_cell.length_a   1.000
_cell.length_b   1.000
_cell.length_c   1.000
_cell.angle_alpha   90.00
_cell.angle_beta   90.00
_cell.angle_gamma   90.00
#
_symmetry.space_group_name_H-M   'P 1'
#
loop_
_entity.id
_entity.type
_entity.pdbx_description
1 polymer ?
#
loop_
_entity_poly.entity_id
_entity_poly.type
_entity_poly.pdbx_seq_one_letter_code
_entity_poly.pdbx_strand_id
1 'polypeptide(L)'
;MAAMKNERPCRFQNEKGERRYKEAVYELRNSERSTVRIDFADLFTHSSTLACAVELQFYSDEAEKQRLLKKEIHVSFNNLGHKLRVRELTTDKVGSLVCISGQVVRTHQVHPELCKGAFTCDDCEILIKSVEQQFRYSQVSFQDSAFFFFNFCKLPVC
;
A
#
# COMPACT_ATOMS: atom_id res chain seq x y z
N MET A 1 6.19 -33.63 -2.08
CA MET A 1 6.10 -33.10 -0.70
C MET A 1 7.36 -32.27 -0.44
N ALA A 2 7.31 -30.97 -0.71
CA ALA A 2 8.43 -30.06 -0.43
C ALA A 2 8.02 -29.12 0.69
N ALA A 3 8.74 -29.21 1.81
CA ALA A 3 8.58 -28.37 2.97
C ALA A 3 8.92 -26.92 2.62
N MET A 4 7.91 -26.06 2.54
CA MET A 4 8.11 -24.62 2.63
C MET A 4 8.57 -24.30 4.05
N LYS A 5 9.86 -24.00 4.20
CA LYS A 5 10.40 -23.37 5.41
C LYS A 5 9.71 -22.01 5.55
N ASN A 6 8.64 -21.99 6.35
CA ASN A 6 7.96 -20.77 6.77
C ASN A 6 8.89 -20.00 7.71
N GLU A 7 9.80 -19.21 7.12
CA GLU A 7 10.52 -18.18 7.85
C GLU A 7 9.50 -17.25 8.53
N ARG A 8 9.71 -17.05 9.82
CA ARG A 8 8.66 -16.73 10.80
C ARG A 8 8.08 -15.33 10.50
N PRO A 9 6.78 -15.18 10.19
CA PRO A 9 6.24 -13.90 9.69
C PRO A 9 6.14 -12.78 10.75
N CYS A 10 6.53 -13.02 12.01
CA CYS A 10 6.52 -11.99 13.05
C CYS A 10 7.68 -12.25 14.02
N ARG A 11 8.80 -11.52 13.87
CA ARG A 11 9.94 -11.57 14.80
C ARG A 11 9.71 -10.70 16.05
N PHE A 12 8.89 -9.67 15.92
CA PHE A 12 8.56 -8.76 17.02
C PHE A 12 7.87 -9.48 18.18
N GLN A 13 8.38 -9.25 19.38
CA GLN A 13 7.84 -9.72 20.64
C GLN A 13 7.72 -8.51 21.56
N ASN A 14 6.58 -8.39 22.25
CA ASN A 14 6.41 -7.37 23.27
C ASN A 14 7.32 -7.65 24.48
N GLU A 15 7.35 -6.70 25.42
CA GLU A 15 8.01 -6.83 26.72
C GLU A 15 7.59 -8.09 27.51
N LYS A 16 6.40 -8.64 27.22
CA LYS A 16 5.86 -9.88 27.81
C LYS A 16 6.23 -11.17 27.04
N GLY A 17 7.00 -11.06 25.95
CA GLY A 17 7.34 -12.20 25.07
C GLY A 17 6.23 -12.62 24.11
N GLU A 18 5.10 -11.91 24.09
CA GLU A 18 3.93 -12.22 23.25
C GLU A 18 4.06 -11.64 21.84
N ARG A 19 3.61 -12.40 20.84
CA ARG A 19 3.62 -11.99 19.42
C ARG A 19 2.25 -11.41 19.03
N ARG A 20 2.01 -10.15 19.41
CA ARG A 20 0.71 -9.45 19.23
C ARG A 20 0.17 -9.49 17.79
N TYR A 21 1.04 -9.35 16.79
CA TYR A 21 0.62 -9.27 15.39
C TYR A 21 0.41 -10.61 14.69
N LYS A 22 0.75 -11.74 15.34
CA LYS A 22 0.69 -13.07 14.71
C LYS A 22 -0.75 -13.48 14.38
N GLU A 23 -1.67 -13.22 15.28
CA GLU A 23 -3.09 -13.54 15.11
C GLU A 23 -3.71 -12.67 14.02
N ALA A 24 -3.43 -11.35 14.05
CA ALA A 24 -3.88 -10.42 13.01
C ALA A 24 -3.41 -10.83 11.60
N VAL A 25 -2.17 -11.32 11.46
CA VAL A 25 -1.65 -11.83 10.18
C VAL A 25 -2.36 -13.12 9.75
N TYR A 26 -2.75 -13.98 10.69
CA TYR A 26 -3.50 -15.20 10.37
C TYR A 26 -4.90 -14.88 9.86
N GLU A 27 -5.56 -13.88 10.45
CA GLU A 27 -6.88 -13.41 10.03
C GLU A 27 -6.90 -12.81 8.62
N LEU A 28 -5.78 -12.29 8.11
CA LEU A 28 -5.67 -11.80 6.72
C LEU A 28 -5.90 -12.88 5.67
N ARG A 29 -5.84 -14.16 6.06
CA ARG A 29 -6.20 -15.28 5.18
C ARG A 29 -7.68 -15.22 4.79
N ASN A 30 -8.54 -14.66 5.64
CA ASN A 30 -9.96 -14.51 5.35
C ASN A 30 -10.16 -13.42 4.30
N SER A 31 -10.97 -13.67 3.26
CA SER A 31 -11.16 -12.73 2.14
C SER A 31 -11.70 -11.36 2.57
N GLU A 32 -12.47 -11.30 3.66
CA GLU A 32 -13.12 -10.09 4.15
C GLU A 32 -12.18 -9.08 4.83
N ARG A 33 -11.00 -9.50 5.32
CA ARG A 33 -10.05 -8.61 6.04
C ARG A 33 -8.78 -8.41 5.25
N SER A 34 -8.54 -7.21 4.72
CA SER A 34 -7.31 -6.85 4.00
C SER A 34 -6.37 -5.94 4.79
N THR A 35 -6.74 -5.48 5.99
CA THR A 35 -5.96 -4.49 6.74
C THR A 35 -5.37 -5.05 8.04
N VAL A 36 -4.08 -4.82 8.28
CA VAL A 36 -3.41 -5.07 9.57
C VAL A 36 -3.23 -3.77 10.33
N ARG A 37 -3.56 -3.77 11.62
CA ARG A 37 -3.32 -2.63 12.51
C ARG A 37 -2.03 -2.84 13.29
N ILE A 38 -1.15 -1.84 13.29
CA ILE A 38 0.14 -1.84 13.96
C ILE A 38 0.23 -0.62 14.89
N ASP A 39 0.62 -0.84 16.13
CA ASP A 39 0.88 0.25 17.08
C ASP A 39 2.25 0.88 16.76
N PHE A 40 2.28 2.20 16.56
CA PHE A 40 3.52 2.89 16.19
C PHE A 40 4.53 2.93 17.35
N ALA A 41 4.05 2.92 18.59
CA ALA A 41 4.90 2.80 19.78
C ALA A 41 5.73 1.50 19.78
N ASP A 42 5.12 0.38 19.37
CA ASP A 42 5.80 -0.91 19.27
C ASP A 42 6.89 -0.87 18.17
N LEU A 43 6.59 -0.22 17.04
CA LEU A 43 7.54 -0.01 15.96
C LEU A 43 8.75 0.83 16.41
N PHE A 44 8.48 1.90 17.15
CA PHE A 44 9.50 2.80 17.68
C PHE A 44 10.42 2.09 18.69
N THR A 45 9.86 1.26 19.56
CA THR A 45 10.63 0.45 20.53
C THR A 45 11.50 -0.60 19.84
N HIS A 46 11.01 -1.21 18.76
CA HIS A 46 11.78 -2.21 18.02
C HIS A 46 12.91 -1.58 17.18
N SER A 47 12.62 -0.49 16.47
CA SER A 47 13.58 0.20 15.61
C SER A 47 13.18 1.65 15.41
N SER A 48 13.90 2.56 16.08
CA SER A 48 13.70 4.00 15.93
C SER A 48 14.05 4.51 14.53
N THR A 49 15.04 3.90 13.86
CA THR A 49 15.43 4.27 12.50
C THR A 49 14.33 3.94 11.49
N LEU A 50 13.75 2.74 11.57
CA LEU A 50 12.61 2.33 10.73
C LEU A 50 11.39 3.20 11.02
N ALA A 51 11.08 3.44 12.29
CA ALA A 51 9.95 4.29 12.67
C ALA A 51 10.10 5.70 12.11
N CYS A 52 11.28 6.32 12.24
CA CYS A 52 11.56 7.64 11.68
C CYS A 52 11.42 7.68 10.15
N ALA A 53 11.93 6.65 9.45
CA ALA A 53 11.78 6.55 8.00
C ALA A 53 10.31 6.44 7.56
N VAL A 54 9.52 5.60 8.25
CA VAL A 54 8.08 5.45 8.00
C VAL A 54 7.31 6.74 8.33
N GLU A 55 7.71 7.46 9.37
CA GLU A 55 7.10 8.73 9.77
C GLU A 55 7.36 9.84 8.73
N LEU A 56 8.58 9.93 8.20
CA LEU A 56 8.97 10.99 7.26
C LEU A 56 8.62 10.69 5.80
N GLN A 57 8.68 9.42 5.38
CA GLN A 57 8.55 8.99 3.98
C GLN A 57 7.48 7.91 3.81
N PHE A 58 6.30 8.16 4.38
CA PHE A 58 5.20 7.19 4.35
C PHE A 58 4.69 6.91 2.93
N TYR A 59 4.64 7.94 2.09
CA TYR A 59 4.11 7.85 0.72
C TYR A 59 5.14 7.37 -0.32
N SER A 60 6.29 6.83 0.09
CA SER A 60 7.28 6.37 -0.89
C SER A 60 6.70 5.25 -1.77
N ASP A 61 6.76 5.44 -3.08
CA ASP A 61 6.11 4.66 -4.13
C ASP A 61 6.74 3.26 -4.29
N GLU A 62 6.57 2.39 -3.30
CA GLU A 62 6.94 0.98 -3.39
C GLU A 62 5.75 0.10 -3.83
N ALA A 63 5.03 0.54 -4.87
CA ALA A 63 3.94 -0.21 -5.50
C ALA A 63 4.40 -1.53 -6.15
N GLU A 64 5.70 -1.72 -6.41
CA GLU A 64 6.21 -2.89 -7.12
C GLU A 64 6.23 -4.20 -6.31
N LYS A 65 6.20 -4.15 -4.96
CA LYS A 65 6.41 -5.35 -4.14
C LYS A 65 5.18 -6.25 -3.93
N GLN A 66 3.98 -5.82 -4.34
CA GLN A 66 2.76 -6.59 -4.12
C GLN A 66 2.49 -7.70 -5.15
N ARG A 67 3.35 -7.84 -6.17
CA ARG A 67 3.19 -8.85 -7.24
C ARG A 67 3.16 -10.31 -6.75
N LEU A 68 3.61 -10.57 -5.52
CA LEU A 68 3.65 -11.90 -4.91
C LEU A 68 2.38 -12.27 -4.13
N LEU A 69 1.50 -11.31 -3.83
CA LEU A 69 0.29 -11.54 -3.05
C LEU A 69 -0.94 -11.53 -3.97
N LYS A 70 -1.70 -12.62 -3.97
CA LYS A 70 -3.00 -12.70 -4.68
C LYS A 70 -4.06 -11.71 -4.13
N LYS A 71 -3.76 -11.06 -3.01
CA LYS A 71 -4.65 -10.18 -2.26
C LYS A 71 -3.87 -8.96 -1.81
N GLU A 72 -4.43 -7.78 -2.06
CA GLU A 72 -3.86 -6.52 -1.60
C GLU A 72 -4.04 -6.42 -0.07
N ILE A 73 -2.94 -6.14 0.62
CA ILE A 73 -2.89 -5.99 2.07
C ILE A 73 -2.54 -4.54 2.39
N HIS A 74 -3.30 -3.94 3.29
CA HIS A 74 -3.09 -2.58 3.78
C HIS A 74 -2.56 -2.60 5.21
N VAL A 75 -1.72 -1.62 5.53
CA VAL A 75 -1.19 -1.43 6.89
C VAL A 75 -1.80 -0.15 7.45
N SER A 76 -2.34 -0.22 8.65
CA SER A 76 -2.90 0.90 9.39
C SER A 76 -2.09 1.14 10.65
N PHE A 77 -1.55 2.34 10.81
CA PHE A 77 -0.80 2.73 12.01
C PHE A 77 -1.70 3.39 13.03
N ASN A 78 -1.54 2.99 14.29
CA ASN A 78 -2.24 3.54 15.43
C ASN A 78 -1.26 4.13 16.44
N ASN A 79 -1.75 5.01 17.31
CA ASN A 79 -1.01 5.55 18.45
C ASN A 79 0.31 6.24 18.05
N LEU A 80 0.26 7.15 17.07
CA LEU A 80 1.33 8.09 16.83
C LEU A 80 1.51 8.97 18.08
N GLY A 81 2.75 9.08 18.57
CA GLY A 81 3.05 9.77 19.83
C GLY A 81 2.71 11.27 19.83
N HIS A 82 2.57 11.88 18.64
CA HIS A 82 2.23 13.28 18.47
C HIS A 82 0.90 13.44 17.74
N LYS A 83 0.11 14.46 18.11
CA LYS A 83 -1.15 14.85 17.45
C LYS A 83 -1.03 16.29 16.98
N LEU A 84 -1.34 16.52 15.70
CA LEU A 84 -1.32 17.84 15.09
C LEU A 84 -2.73 18.43 15.05
N ARG A 85 -2.79 19.76 15.18
CA ARG A 85 -4.02 20.51 14.91
C ARG A 85 -4.18 20.70 13.41
N VAL A 86 -5.42 20.82 12.93
CA VAL A 86 -5.71 21.04 11.50
C VAL A 86 -4.97 22.27 10.93
N ARG A 87 -4.76 23.30 11.76
CA ARG A 87 -4.06 24.53 11.38
C ARG A 87 -2.54 24.37 11.21
N GLU A 88 -1.97 23.27 11.69
CA GLU A 88 -0.52 22.97 11.65
C GLU A 88 -0.15 22.10 10.44
N LEU A 89 -1.12 21.72 9.61
CA LEU A 89 -0.90 20.95 8.39
C LEU A 89 -0.40 21.86 7.28
N THR A 90 0.92 21.98 7.16
CA THR A 90 1.62 22.69 6.07
C THR A 90 2.05 21.73 4.96
N THR A 91 2.50 22.29 3.83
CA THR A 91 3.04 21.53 2.69
C THR A 91 4.24 20.66 3.06
N ASP A 92 4.97 21.01 4.12
CA ASP A 92 6.15 20.26 4.59
C ASP A 92 5.77 18.88 5.16
N LYS A 93 4.49 18.66 5.46
CA LYS A 93 3.96 17.40 5.98
C LYS A 93 3.42 16.47 4.89
N VAL A 94 3.45 16.88 3.63
CA VAL A 94 3.02 16.03 2.50
C VAL A 94 3.94 14.80 2.43
N GLY A 95 3.33 13.61 2.35
CA GLY A 95 4.07 12.34 2.29
C GLY A 95 4.55 11.81 3.65
N SER A 96 4.32 12.55 4.74
CA SER A 96 4.63 12.12 6.11
C SER A 96 3.41 11.53 6.83
N LEU A 97 3.65 10.70 7.84
CA LEU A 97 2.61 10.12 8.67
C LEU A 97 2.26 11.09 9.80
N VAL A 98 1.01 11.57 9.82
CA VAL A 98 0.53 12.53 10.83
C VAL A 98 -0.74 12.02 11.50
N CYS A 99 -0.94 12.40 12.77
CA CYS A 99 -2.19 12.13 13.49
C CYS A 99 -2.97 13.42 13.71
N ILE A 100 -4.25 13.43 13.34
CA ILE A 100 -5.15 14.59 13.46
C ILE A 100 -6.34 14.19 14.32
N SER A 101 -6.90 15.15 15.06
CA SER A 101 -8.15 14.98 15.80
C SER A 101 -9.17 16.04 15.37
N GLY A 102 -10.43 15.64 15.25
CA GLY A 102 -11.51 16.52 14.80
C GLY A 102 -12.89 15.86 14.90
N GLN A 103 -13.93 16.66 14.68
CA GLN A 103 -15.32 16.21 14.63
C GLN A 103 -15.74 15.95 13.18
N VAL A 104 -16.47 14.85 12.96
CA VAL A 104 -17.04 14.52 11.64
C VAL A 104 -18.36 15.25 11.47
N VAL A 105 -18.44 16.15 10.49
CA VAL A 105 -19.64 16.96 10.21
C VAL A 105 -20.44 16.40 9.05
N ARG A 106 -19.77 15.80 8.06
CA ARG A 106 -20.40 15.22 6.87
C ARG A 106 -19.69 13.92 6.50
N THR A 107 -20.48 12.97 6.02
CA THR A 107 -20.02 11.72 5.40
C THR A 107 -20.67 11.60 4.03
N HIS A 108 -19.93 11.06 3.06
CA HIS A 108 -20.44 10.77 1.72
C HIS A 108 -20.62 9.26 1.55
N GLN A 109 -21.45 8.86 0.59
CA GLN A 109 -21.61 7.45 0.23
C GLN A 109 -20.29 6.89 -0.32
N VAL A 110 -20.11 5.58 -0.14
CA VAL A 110 -18.92 4.88 -0.63
C VAL A 110 -19.02 4.73 -2.15
N HIS A 111 -17.99 5.18 -2.85
CA HIS A 111 -17.82 4.99 -4.29
C HIS A 111 -16.59 4.12 -4.55
N PRO A 112 -16.67 3.13 -5.46
CA PRO A 112 -15.51 2.35 -5.85
C PRO A 112 -14.52 3.22 -6.64
N GLU A 113 -13.22 3.06 -6.36
CA GLU A 113 -12.13 3.72 -7.08
C GLU A 113 -11.43 2.72 -7.99
N LEU A 114 -11.15 3.12 -9.23
CA LEU A 114 -10.34 2.32 -10.16
C LEU A 114 -8.86 2.64 -9.94
N CYS A 115 -8.19 1.86 -9.08
CA CYS A 115 -6.75 2.05 -8.84
C CYS A 115 -5.89 1.39 -9.93
N LYS A 116 -6.34 0.25 -10.47
CA LYS A 116 -5.65 -0.51 -11.52
C LYS A 116 -6.63 -0.94 -12.60
N GLY A 117 -6.38 -0.49 -13.83
CA GLY A 117 -7.14 -0.86 -15.01
C GLY A 117 -6.55 -2.08 -15.73
N ALA A 118 -7.42 -2.79 -16.43
CA ALA A 118 -7.04 -3.70 -17.51
C ALA A 118 -7.69 -3.20 -18.79
N PHE A 119 -6.89 -3.01 -19.82
CA PHE A 119 -7.30 -2.41 -21.08
C PHE A 119 -7.07 -3.42 -22.20
N THR A 120 -8.08 -3.62 -23.03
CA THR A 120 -7.94 -4.38 -24.28
C THR A 120 -7.76 -3.39 -25.41
N CYS A 121 -6.74 -3.60 -26.24
CA CYS A 121 -6.59 -2.82 -27.47
C CYS A 121 -7.60 -3.30 -28.51
N ASP A 122 -8.33 -2.38 -29.14
CA ASP A 122 -9.37 -2.72 -30.12
C ASP A 122 -8.79 -3.24 -31.45
N ASP A 123 -7.56 -2.84 -31.82
CA ASP A 123 -6.97 -3.22 -33.11
C ASP A 123 -6.21 -4.56 -33.07
N CYS A 124 -5.53 -4.85 -31.95
CA CYS A 124 -4.71 -6.05 -31.81
C CYS A 124 -5.26 -7.06 -30.79
N GLU A 125 -6.36 -6.73 -30.12
CA GLU A 125 -7.02 -7.55 -29.08
C GLU A 125 -6.08 -7.92 -27.90
N ILE A 126 -4.94 -7.24 -27.76
CA ILE A 126 -3.99 -7.49 -26.68
C ILE A 126 -4.54 -6.92 -25.38
N LEU A 127 -4.54 -7.75 -24.33
CA LEU A 127 -4.94 -7.37 -22.99
C LEU A 127 -3.75 -6.87 -22.16
N ILE A 128 -3.73 -5.56 -21.92
CA ILE A 128 -2.77 -4.87 -21.06
C ILE A 128 -3.35 -4.83 -19.64
N LYS A 129 -2.72 -5.54 -18.70
CA LYS A 129 -3.18 -5.62 -17.30
C LYS A 129 -2.34 -4.74 -16.38
N SER A 130 -2.92 -4.38 -15.24
CA SER A 130 -2.22 -3.73 -14.13
C SER A 130 -1.69 -2.33 -14.47
N VAL A 131 -2.49 -1.55 -15.20
CA VAL A 131 -2.18 -0.16 -15.51
C VAL A 131 -2.63 0.69 -14.33
N GLU A 132 -1.69 1.34 -13.67
CA GLU A 132 -1.96 2.19 -12.51
C GLU A 132 -2.73 3.45 -12.93
N GLN A 133 -3.62 3.90 -12.05
CA GLN A 133 -4.43 5.10 -12.25
C GLN A 133 -4.11 6.09 -11.14
N GLN A 134 -3.61 7.27 -11.49
CA GLN A 134 -3.22 8.31 -10.52
C GLN A 134 -4.32 9.35 -10.38
N PHE A 135 -5.36 9.04 -9.58
CA PHE A 135 -6.48 9.94 -9.26
C PHE A 135 -7.25 10.52 -10.47
N ARG A 136 -7.04 9.94 -11.65
CA ARG A 136 -7.70 10.27 -12.91
C ARG A 136 -7.69 9.02 -13.78
N TYR A 137 -8.69 8.90 -14.64
CA TYR A 137 -8.64 7.94 -15.72
C TYR A 137 -7.49 8.28 -16.67
N SER A 138 -6.50 7.40 -16.69
CA SER A 138 -5.35 7.48 -17.59
C SER A 138 -5.45 6.34 -18.59
N GLN A 139 -5.60 6.70 -19.86
CA GLN A 139 -5.48 5.75 -20.96
C GLN A 139 -4.03 5.29 -21.10
N VAL A 140 -3.84 4.09 -21.64
CA VAL A 140 -2.51 3.58 -21.98
C VAL A 140 -1.95 4.34 -23.20
N SER A 141 -1.14 5.35 -22.95
CA SER A 141 -0.29 5.99 -23.98
C SER A 141 0.97 5.15 -24.18
N PHE A 142 1.24 4.76 -25.43
CA PHE A 142 2.42 3.98 -25.81
C PHE A 142 3.77 4.67 -25.50
N GLN A 143 3.78 5.94 -25.08
CA GLN A 143 5.01 6.68 -24.78
C GLN A 143 5.50 6.57 -23.31
N ASP A 144 4.69 6.03 -22.39
CA ASP A 144 5.02 6.01 -20.95
C ASP A 144 5.50 4.65 -20.43
N SER A 145 5.63 3.65 -21.30
CA SER A 145 6.08 2.29 -20.95
C SER A 145 7.51 2.01 -21.43
N ALA A 146 8.44 2.90 -21.12
CA ALA A 146 9.86 2.57 -21.14
C ALA A 146 10.15 1.62 -19.95
N PHE A 147 9.82 0.33 -20.04
CA PHE A 147 10.59 -0.77 -19.41
C PHE A 147 10.05 -2.21 -19.64
N PHE A 148 8.96 -2.43 -20.39
CA PHE A 148 8.50 -3.81 -20.65
C PHE A 148 8.31 -4.08 -22.15
N PHE A 149 9.09 -5.04 -22.64
CA PHE A 149 9.14 -5.64 -23.98
C PHE A 149 9.99 -4.95 -25.06
N PHE A 150 11.31 -5.14 -24.96
CA PHE A 150 12.08 -5.50 -26.15
C PHE A 150 11.55 -6.86 -26.64
N ASN A 151 11.13 -6.93 -27.90
CA ASN A 151 10.46 -8.06 -28.58
C ASN A 151 8.99 -8.32 -28.18
N PHE A 152 8.06 -7.59 -28.79
CA PHE A 152 6.99 -8.14 -29.66
C PHE A 152 5.97 -7.04 -29.97
N CYS A 153 6.31 -6.17 -30.91
CA CYS A 153 5.44 -5.70 -31.99
C CYS A 153 6.23 -4.63 -32.74
N LYS A 154 6.61 -4.92 -33.99
CA LYS A 154 6.90 -3.84 -34.92
C LYS A 154 5.61 -3.02 -35.04
N LEU A 155 5.70 -1.75 -34.65
CA LEU A 155 4.83 -0.65 -35.11
C LEU A 155 4.46 -0.87 -36.60
N PRO A 156 3.21 -0.57 -36.99
CA PRO A 156 2.76 0.81 -37.02
C PRO A 156 1.45 1.03 -36.29
N VAL A 157 1.36 2.21 -35.68
CA VAL A 157 0.19 3.10 -35.72
C VAL A 157 -1.15 2.38 -35.79
N CYS A 158 -1.80 2.26 -34.65
CA CYS A 158 -3.23 2.53 -34.60
C CYS A 158 -3.38 3.85 -33.84
#